data_AF-A0A7V1QQS4-F1
#
_entry.id   AF-A0A7V1QQS4-F1
#
_cell.length_a   1.000
_cell.length_b   1.000
_cell.length_c   1.000
_cell.angle_alpha   90.00
_cell.angle_beta   90.00
_cell.angle_gamma   90.00
#
_symmetry.space_group_name_H-M   'P 1'
#
loop_
_entity.id
_entity.type
_entity.pdbx_description
1 polymer ?
#
loop_
_entity_poly.entity_id
_entity_poly.type
_entity_poly.pdbx_seq_one_letter_code
_entity_poly.pdbx_strand_id
1 'polypeptide(L)'
;MDTARMGMLSVSEAAAALGIPRRTVVRWVRSGRIHGERVGPVWAIPAAEVDRLQAEGRPRLGLPKGTKLSRRYQGTCVVCGQAFTASRPARFCSARCSARWRARERTARRQGSGAVPPAEGFTDGPPRRHPASHSSGQ
;
A
#
# COMPACT_ATOMS: atom_id res chain seq x y z
N MET A 1 18.85 -37.04 -13.61
CA MET A 1 18.49 -37.31 -12.21
C MET A 1 17.80 -36.07 -11.69
N ASP A 2 16.46 -36.07 -11.67
CA ASP A 2 15.63 -34.94 -11.26
C ASP A 2 15.72 -34.71 -9.75
N THR A 3 16.42 -33.66 -9.35
CA THR A 3 16.49 -33.15 -7.96
C THR A 3 15.12 -32.81 -7.38
N ALA A 4 14.09 -32.67 -8.24
CA ALA A 4 12.69 -32.52 -7.83
C ALA A 4 12.18 -33.65 -6.90
N ARG A 5 12.76 -34.86 -6.97
CA ARG A 5 12.39 -35.96 -6.06
C ARG A 5 12.88 -35.79 -4.62
N MET A 6 13.84 -34.90 -4.35
CA MET A 6 14.30 -34.56 -2.99
C MET A 6 13.57 -33.35 -2.39
N GLY A 7 12.47 -32.91 -3.01
CA GLY A 7 11.56 -31.92 -2.43
C GLY A 7 12.13 -30.51 -2.26
N MET A 8 13.35 -30.26 -2.71
CA MET A 8 14.01 -28.95 -2.66
C MET A 8 14.65 -28.61 -3.99
N LEU A 9 14.44 -27.38 -4.44
CA LEU A 9 15.00 -26.82 -5.66
C LEU A 9 16.06 -25.78 -5.28
N SER A 10 17.14 -25.73 -6.02
CA SER A 10 18.04 -24.57 -5.98
C SER A 10 17.30 -23.31 -6.44
N VAL A 11 17.84 -22.14 -6.08
CA VAL A 11 17.34 -20.85 -6.59
C VAL A 11 17.26 -20.83 -8.13
N SER A 12 18.20 -21.47 -8.81
CA SER A 12 18.24 -21.49 -10.28
C SER A 12 17.12 -22.36 -10.87
N GLU A 13 16.87 -23.53 -10.29
CA GLU A 13 15.77 -24.42 -10.71
C GLU A 13 14.42 -23.76 -10.44
N ALA A 14 14.22 -23.20 -9.25
CA ALA A 14 12.99 -22.47 -8.92
C ALA A 14 12.78 -21.25 -9.83
N ALA A 15 13.85 -20.54 -10.20
CA ALA A 15 13.79 -19.41 -11.13
C ALA A 15 13.34 -19.84 -12.54
N ALA A 16 13.86 -20.96 -13.04
CA ALA A 16 13.46 -21.54 -14.31
C ALA A 16 11.99 -22.01 -14.28
N ALA A 17 11.59 -22.71 -13.21
CA ALA A 17 10.22 -23.19 -13.03
C ALA A 17 9.19 -22.06 -12.93
N LEU A 18 9.56 -20.93 -12.34
CA LEU A 18 8.68 -19.76 -12.18
C LEU A 18 8.78 -18.76 -13.34
N GLY A 19 9.68 -18.95 -14.30
CA GLY A 19 9.92 -18.01 -15.40
C GLY A 19 10.33 -16.61 -14.92
N ILE A 20 11.13 -16.52 -13.85
CA ILE A 20 11.59 -15.23 -13.26
C ILE A 20 13.10 -15.17 -13.10
N PRO A 21 13.71 -13.97 -13.09
CA PRO A 21 15.15 -13.85 -12.90
C PRO A 21 15.61 -14.40 -11.54
N ARG A 22 16.69 -15.20 -11.54
CA ARG A 22 17.32 -15.75 -10.33
C ARG A 22 17.53 -14.70 -9.21
N ARG A 23 17.97 -13.49 -9.58
CA ARG A 23 18.16 -12.37 -8.62
C ARG A 23 16.89 -12.01 -7.85
N THR A 24 15.73 -12.15 -8.48
CA THR A 24 14.43 -11.86 -7.89
C THR A 24 14.09 -12.91 -6.85
N VAL A 25 14.32 -14.19 -7.18
CA VAL A 25 14.15 -15.32 -6.26
C VAL A 25 15.06 -15.17 -5.03
N VAL A 26 16.35 -14.89 -5.23
CA VAL A 26 17.29 -14.61 -4.12
C VAL A 26 16.78 -13.45 -3.26
N ARG A 27 16.33 -12.36 -3.88
CA ARG A 27 15.80 -11.20 -3.14
C ARG A 27 14.58 -11.58 -2.31
N TRP A 28 13.68 -12.42 -2.84
CA TRP A 28 12.48 -12.85 -2.15
C TRP A 28 12.80 -13.74 -0.96
N VAL A 29 13.66 -14.75 -1.13
CA VAL A 29 14.10 -15.61 -0.03
C VAL A 29 14.80 -14.78 1.05
N ARG A 30 15.76 -13.92 0.67
CA ARG A 30 16.49 -13.06 1.62
C ARG A 30 15.62 -12.04 2.37
N SER A 31 14.46 -11.69 1.81
CA SER A 31 13.51 -10.77 2.45
C SER A 31 12.33 -11.48 3.11
N GLY A 32 12.36 -12.82 3.18
CA GLY A 32 11.31 -13.64 3.79
C GLY A 32 9.97 -13.63 3.05
N ARG A 33 9.98 -13.30 1.74
CA ARG A 33 8.74 -13.25 0.92
C ARG A 33 8.30 -14.59 0.37
N ILE A 34 9.24 -15.51 0.24
CA ILE A 34 9.01 -16.90 -0.13
C ILE A 34 9.84 -17.75 0.82
N HIS A 35 9.34 -18.95 1.11
CA HIS A 35 10.06 -19.90 1.96
C HIS A 35 11.35 -20.36 1.26
N GLY A 36 12.43 -20.40 2.04
CA GLY A 36 13.70 -20.90 1.56
C GLY A 36 14.56 -21.32 2.74
N GLU A 37 15.30 -22.40 2.56
CA GLU A 37 16.13 -23.02 3.57
C GLU A 37 17.60 -22.88 3.20
N ARG A 38 18.45 -22.66 4.20
CA ARG A 38 19.90 -22.59 3.98
C ARG A 38 20.48 -23.99 3.96
N VAL A 39 21.04 -24.38 2.81
CA VAL A 39 21.79 -25.61 2.63
C VAL A 39 23.24 -25.21 2.39
N GLY A 40 24.03 -25.15 3.46
CA GLY A 40 25.39 -24.61 3.43
C GLY A 40 25.42 -23.13 2.98
N PRO A 41 26.16 -22.78 1.91
CA PRO A 41 26.25 -21.40 1.43
C PRO A 41 25.09 -20.99 0.50
N VAL A 42 24.25 -21.93 0.08
CA VAL A 42 23.19 -21.69 -0.91
C VAL A 42 21.80 -21.72 -0.29
N TRP A 43 20.86 -21.06 -0.96
CA TRP A 43 19.43 -21.16 -0.65
C TRP A 43 18.81 -22.29 -1.47
N ALA A 44 18.06 -23.14 -0.79
CA ALA A 44 17.16 -24.11 -1.38
C ALA A 44 15.71 -23.68 -1.13
N ILE A 45 14.82 -23.98 -2.05
CA ILE A 45 13.41 -23.59 -2.03
C ILE A 45 12.61 -24.87 -2.12
N PRO A 46 11.75 -25.21 -1.14
CA PRO A 46 10.97 -26.42 -1.23
C PRO A 46 10.10 -26.48 -2.48
N ALA A 47 9.97 -27.66 -3.07
CA ALA A 47 9.17 -27.88 -4.28
C ALA A 47 7.72 -27.40 -4.08
N ALA A 48 7.13 -27.71 -2.93
CA ALA A 48 5.80 -27.25 -2.55
C ALA A 48 5.67 -25.72 -2.53
N GLU A 49 6.74 -24.99 -2.18
CA GLU A 49 6.74 -23.53 -2.23
C GLU A 49 6.72 -23.04 -3.69
N VAL A 50 7.47 -23.70 -4.58
CA VAL A 50 7.46 -23.39 -6.01
C VAL A 50 6.10 -23.69 -6.62
N ASP A 51 5.49 -24.83 -6.29
CA ASP A 51 4.15 -25.22 -6.74
C ASP A 51 3.10 -24.20 -6.27
N ARG A 52 3.16 -23.77 -5.01
CA ARG A 52 2.29 -22.70 -4.47
C ARG A 52 2.44 -21.42 -5.29
N LEU A 53 3.67 -21.02 -5.60
CA LEU A 53 3.96 -19.81 -6.37
C LEU A 53 3.53 -19.91 -7.84
N GLN A 54 3.52 -21.11 -8.43
CA GLN A 54 2.96 -21.34 -9.76
C GLN A 54 1.44 -21.22 -9.76
N ALA A 55 0.77 -21.75 -8.72
CA ALA A 55 -0.69 -21.72 -8.60
C ALA A 55 -1.25 -20.34 -8.23
N GLU A 56 -0.67 -19.69 -7.22
CA GLU A 56 -1.13 -18.39 -6.69
C GLU A 56 -0.52 -17.19 -7.45
N GLY A 57 0.56 -17.45 -8.19
CA GLY A 57 1.37 -16.45 -8.86
C GLY A 57 2.38 -15.78 -7.92
N ARG A 58 3.05 -14.76 -8.45
CA ARG A 58 4.12 -14.05 -7.74
C ARG A 58 3.60 -13.42 -6.43
N PRO A 59 4.39 -13.40 -5.33
CA PRO A 59 3.97 -12.81 -4.06
C PRO A 59 3.57 -11.35 -4.28
N ARG A 60 2.27 -11.04 -4.12
CA ARG A 60 1.72 -9.73 -4.48
C ARG A 60 2.06 -8.61 -3.49
N LEU A 61 2.48 -8.94 -2.27
CA LEU A 61 3.07 -7.96 -1.35
C LEU A 61 4.38 -8.46 -0.74
N GLY A 62 5.44 -8.25 -1.50
CA GLY A 62 6.71 -7.82 -0.92
C GLY A 62 7.07 -6.48 -1.53
N LEU A 63 6.89 -5.38 -0.82
CA LEU A 63 7.27 -4.06 -1.38
C LEU A 63 8.78 -3.84 -1.18
N PRO A 64 9.59 -3.76 -2.25
CA PRO A 64 10.97 -3.29 -2.15
C PRO A 64 11.01 -1.80 -1.79
N LYS A 65 12.14 -1.34 -1.27
CA LYS A 65 12.38 0.07 -0.94
C LYS A 65 12.05 0.95 -2.16
N GLY A 66 11.05 1.82 -2.04
CA GLY A 66 10.64 2.76 -3.10
C GLY A 66 9.26 2.52 -3.73
N THR A 67 8.58 1.41 -3.46
CA THR A 67 7.18 1.24 -3.91
C THR A 67 6.26 2.07 -3.01
N LYS A 68 5.63 3.12 -3.57
CA LYS A 68 4.62 3.92 -2.85
C LYS A 68 3.38 3.04 -2.67
N LEU A 69 3.04 2.68 -1.43
CA LEU A 69 1.70 2.17 -1.13
C LEU A 69 0.73 3.25 -1.58
N SER A 70 -0.18 2.93 -2.49
CA SER A 70 -1.32 3.76 -2.87
C SER A 70 -2.36 3.78 -1.74
N ARG A 71 -1.91 4.01 -0.50
CA ARG A 71 -2.80 4.25 0.63
C ARG A 71 -3.49 5.58 0.33
N ARG A 72 -4.59 5.47 -0.41
CA ARG A 72 -5.46 6.60 -0.74
C ARG A 72 -6.04 7.04 0.57
N TYR A 73 -5.54 8.16 1.08
CA TYR A 73 -6.05 8.80 2.25
C TYR A 73 -7.49 9.23 1.96
N GLN A 74 -8.43 8.63 2.67
CA GLN A 74 -9.84 8.99 2.62
C GLN A 74 -10.07 9.99 3.74
N GLY A 75 -10.72 11.11 3.43
CA GLY A 75 -11.03 12.12 4.44
C GLY A 75 -12.10 13.08 3.99
N THR A 76 -12.54 13.92 4.91
CA THR A 76 -13.57 14.93 4.66
C THR A 76 -12.93 16.30 4.53
N CYS A 77 -13.30 17.05 3.49
CA CYS A 77 -12.77 18.38 3.26
C CYS A 77 -13.28 19.36 4.33
N VAL A 78 -12.38 20.03 5.05
CA VAL A 78 -12.76 21.00 6.11
C VAL A 78 -13.42 22.28 5.58
N VAL A 79 -13.39 22.49 4.26
CA VAL A 79 -13.94 23.70 3.61
C VAL A 79 -15.34 23.47 3.05
N CYS A 80 -15.59 22.29 2.47
CA CYS A 80 -16.85 22.00 1.78
C CYS A 80 -17.57 20.74 2.29
N GLY A 81 -16.99 20.00 3.24
CA GLY A 81 -17.61 18.80 3.83
C GLY A 81 -17.65 17.57 2.92
N GLN A 82 -17.14 17.65 1.70
CA GLN A 82 -17.13 16.50 0.77
C GLN A 82 -16.03 15.49 1.15
N ALA A 83 -16.38 14.21 1.10
CA ALA A 83 -15.42 13.11 1.18
C ALA A 83 -14.51 13.11 -0.07
N PHE A 84 -13.23 12.80 0.11
CA PHE A 84 -12.28 12.71 -0.99
C PHE A 84 -11.21 11.64 -0.74
N THR A 85 -10.56 11.22 -1.82
CA THR A 85 -9.42 10.30 -1.77
C THR A 85 -8.17 10.98 -2.28
N ALA A 86 -7.06 10.93 -1.54
CA ALA A 86 -5.80 11.56 -1.91
C ALA A 86 -4.61 10.61 -1.79
N SER A 87 -3.58 10.81 -2.60
CA SER A 87 -2.36 9.98 -2.56
C SER A 87 -1.48 10.24 -1.33
N ARG A 88 -1.82 11.23 -0.49
CA ARG A 88 -1.13 11.64 0.74
C ARG A 88 -2.18 12.17 1.73
N PRO A 89 -1.91 12.21 3.05
CA PRO A 89 -2.77 12.89 4.02
C PRO A 89 -3.02 14.34 3.60
N ALA A 90 -4.29 14.71 3.46
CA ALA A 90 -4.70 16.06 3.09
C ALA A 90 -5.97 16.45 3.86
N ARG A 91 -6.23 17.76 3.96
CA ARG A 91 -7.41 18.32 4.64
C ARG A 91 -8.47 18.86 3.67
N PHE A 92 -8.16 18.86 2.38
CA PHE A 92 -8.97 19.50 1.34
C PHE A 92 -9.14 18.58 0.14
N CYS A 93 -10.34 18.58 -0.45
CA CYS A 93 -10.64 17.78 -1.63
C CYS A 93 -10.02 18.31 -2.94
N SER A 94 -9.64 19.59 -3.00
CA SER A 94 -9.12 20.22 -4.23
C SER A 94 -8.31 21.49 -3.97
N ALA A 95 -7.56 21.92 -4.99
CA ALA A 95 -6.82 23.19 -4.98
C ALA A 95 -7.74 24.41 -4.75
N ARG A 96 -8.99 24.37 -5.23
CA ARG A 96 -9.97 25.43 -5.01
C ARG A 96 -10.35 25.55 -3.54
N CYS A 97 -10.60 24.42 -2.86
CA CYS A 97 -10.91 24.43 -1.44
C CYS A 97 -9.72 24.88 -0.59
N SER A 98 -8.50 24.45 -0.91
CA SER A 98 -7.30 24.91 -0.20
C SER A 98 -7.02 26.41 -0.42
N ALA A 99 -7.28 26.94 -1.62
CA ALA A 99 -7.18 28.37 -1.91
C ALA A 99 -8.22 29.19 -1.13
N ARG A 100 -9.47 28.72 -1.06
CA ARG A 100 -10.54 29.36 -0.28
C ARG A 100 -10.21 29.41 1.21
N TRP A 101 -9.68 28.32 1.77
CA TRP A 101 -9.21 28.29 3.16
C TRP A 101 -8.09 29.31 3.40
N ARG A 102 -7.05 29.32 2.57
CA ARG A 102 -5.94 30.29 2.66
C ARG A 102 -6.39 31.75 2.50
N ALA A 103 -7.40 32.01 1.66
CA ALA A 103 -7.98 33.34 1.53
C ALA A 103 -8.65 33.79 2.84
N ARG A 104 -9.46 32.91 3.46
CA ARG A 104 -10.09 33.16 4.76
C ARG A 104 -9.07 33.44 5.86
N GLU A 105 -8.00 32.63 5.94
CA GLU A 105 -6.92 32.85 6.91
C GLU A 105 -6.18 34.19 6.69
N ARG A 106 -5.91 34.57 5.43
CA ARG A 106 -5.27 35.87 5.12
C ARG A 106 -6.15 37.05 5.52
N THR A 107 -7.46 36.99 5.27
CA THR A 107 -8.39 38.02 5.73
C THR A 107 -8.49 38.09 7.25
N ALA A 108 -8.55 36.94 7.94
CA ALA A 108 -8.59 36.89 9.41
C ALA A 108 -7.31 37.48 10.03
N ARG A 109 -6.13 37.21 9.46
CA ARG A 109 -4.85 37.80 9.89
C ARG A 109 -4.80 39.31 9.66
N ARG A 110 -5.32 39.80 8.53
CA ARG A 110 -5.41 41.25 8.24
C ARG A 110 -6.37 41.97 9.20
N GLN A 111 -7.37 41.27 9.71
CA GLN A 111 -8.38 41.80 10.63
C GLN A 111 -8.01 41.60 12.12
N GLY A 112 -6.78 41.18 12.43
CA GLY A 112 -6.22 41.29 13.79
C GLY A 112 -6.93 40.51 14.90
N SER A 113 -7.70 39.46 14.59
CA SER A 113 -8.40 38.67 15.61
C SER A 113 -7.70 37.33 15.82
N GLY A 114 -6.76 37.30 16.76
CA GLY A 114 -6.05 36.09 17.16
C GLY A 114 -6.95 35.13 17.94
N ALA A 115 -7.61 34.20 17.25
CA ALA A 115 -8.11 32.96 17.84
C ALA A 115 -8.27 31.90 16.73
N VAL A 116 -7.31 30.98 16.64
CA VAL A 116 -7.49 29.76 15.85
C VAL A 116 -8.09 28.71 16.81
N PRO A 117 -9.31 28.19 16.59
CA PRO A 117 -9.80 27.08 17.38
C PRO A 117 -8.90 25.85 17.12
N PRO A 118 -8.53 25.08 18.15
CA PRO A 118 -7.73 23.87 17.96
C PRO A 118 -8.47 22.92 17.03
N ALA A 119 -7.71 22.27 16.14
CA ALA A 119 -8.21 21.25 15.23
C ALA A 119 -8.53 19.98 16.01
N GLU A 120 -9.60 19.98 16.80
CA GLU A 120 -10.09 18.77 17.48
C GLU A 120 -11.00 17.99 16.53
N GLY A 121 -10.71 16.71 16.35
CA GLY A 121 -11.54 15.80 15.54
C GLY A 121 -10.81 15.03 14.44
N PHE A 122 -9.48 14.88 14.49
CA PHE A 122 -8.80 13.81 13.77
C PHE A 122 -8.79 12.55 14.66
N THR A 123 -9.89 11.79 14.67
CA THR A 123 -9.82 10.42 15.19
C THR A 123 -9.33 9.52 14.07
N ASP A 124 -8.12 8.98 14.21
CA ASP A 124 -7.56 7.92 13.36
C ASP A 124 -8.33 6.62 13.64
N GLY A 125 -9.57 6.57 13.14
CA GLY A 125 -10.47 5.43 13.28
C GLY A 125 -10.90 4.95 11.90
N PRO A 126 -10.91 3.63 11.63
CA PRO A 126 -11.37 3.13 10.34
C PRO A 126 -12.81 3.59 10.08
N PRO A 127 -13.17 3.99 8.85
CA PRO A 127 -14.52 4.43 8.56
C PRO A 127 -15.50 3.30 8.89
N ARG A 128 -16.47 3.58 9.76
CA ARG A 128 -17.63 2.69 9.93
C ARG A 128 -18.30 2.59 8.56
N ARG A 129 -18.47 1.37 8.04
CA ARG A 129 -19.22 1.15 6.79
C ARG A 129 -20.65 1.61 7.04
N HIS A 130 -21.05 2.72 6.44
CA HIS A 130 -22.45 3.05 6.29
C HIS A 130 -22.99 2.30 5.06
N PRO A 131 -24.20 1.72 5.13
CA PRO A 131 -24.78 1.02 3.99
C PRO A 131 -25.11 2.01 2.87
N ALA A 132 -25.09 1.51 1.63
CA ALA A 132 -25.39 2.26 0.43
C ALA A 132 -26.84 2.77 0.47
N SER A 133 -27.01 4.09 0.55
CA SER A 133 -28.31 4.72 0.39
C SER A 133 -28.53 5.09 -1.08
N HIS A 134 -29.63 4.59 -1.60
CA HIS A 134 -30.04 4.57 -3.01
C HIS A 134 -30.27 5.94 -3.64
N SER A 135 -30.26 5.87 -4.98
CA SER A 135 -30.75 6.80 -6.00
C SER A 135 -32.11 7.44 -5.73
N SER A 136 -32.26 8.70 -6.17
CA SER A 136 -33.38 9.27 -6.95
C SER A 136 -32.96 10.72 -7.28
N GLY A 137 -32.97 11.24 -8.51
CA GLY A 137 -33.81 10.92 -9.64
C GLY A 137 -34.89 12.00 -9.76
N GLN A 138 -34.70 12.88 -10.76
CA GLN A 138 -35.50 14.03 -11.20
C GLN A 138 -35.12 15.40 -10.63
#